data_AF-A0A1G3KFP9-F1
#
_entry.id   AF-A0A1G3KFP9-F1
#
_cell.length_a   1.000
_cell.length_b   1.000
_cell.length_c   1.000
_cell.angle_alpha   90.00
_cell.angle_beta   90.00
_cell.angle_gamma   90.00
#
_symmetry.space_group_name_H-M   'P 1'
#
loop_
_entity.id
_entity.type
_entity.pdbx_description
1 polymer ?
#
loop_
_entity_poly.entity_id
_entity_poly.type
_entity_poly.pdbx_seq_one_letter_code
_entity_poly.pdbx_strand_id
1 'polypeptide(L)' 'MSNADPAASLSPRRQRLSSFENSYAVALQRQRQTGVSQFILRTANPLQPFRTTSRAPRIQEYIVALVA' A
#
# COMPACT_ATOMS: atom_id res chain seq x y z
N MET A 1 7.72 10.29 26.20
CA MET A 1 6.62 9.85 25.33
C MET A 1 7.23 9.05 24.19
N SER A 2 7.18 7.72 24.25
CA SER A 2 7.77 6.88 23.19
C SER A 2 6.96 7.04 21.91
N ASN A 3 7.58 7.58 20.87
CA ASN A 3 7.16 7.42 19.48
C ASN A 3 7.39 5.96 19.09
N ALA A 4 6.59 5.04 19.63
CA ALA A 4 6.59 3.67 19.15
C ALA A 4 5.91 3.69 17.80
N ASP A 5 6.69 3.47 16.74
CA ASP A 5 6.16 3.26 15.40
C ASP A 5 5.11 2.13 15.50
N PRO A 6 3.82 2.38 15.21
CA PRO A 6 2.79 1.37 15.40
C PRO A 6 3.04 0.13 14.51
N ALA A 7 3.83 0.29 13.44
CA ALA A 7 4.37 -0.81 12.64
C ALA A 7 5.32 -1.74 13.42
N ALA A 8 6.09 -1.21 14.38
CA ALA A 8 7.04 -1.99 15.18
C ALA A 8 6.36 -2.99 16.13
N SER A 9 5.06 -2.81 16.42
CA SER A 9 4.27 -3.72 17.27
C SER A 9 3.59 -4.85 16.48
N LEU A 10 3.74 -4.89 15.16
CA LEU A 10 3.16 -5.92 14.31
C LEU A 10 4.07 -7.15 14.26
N SER A 11 3.47 -8.34 14.10
CA SER A 11 4.27 -9.53 13.82
C SER A 11 5.06 -9.36 12.52
N PRO A 12 6.24 -9.99 12.37
CA PRO A 12 7.09 -9.83 11.19
C PRO A 12 6.35 -10.10 9.86
N ARG A 13 5.46 -11.11 9.86
CA ARG A 13 4.63 -11.42 8.69
C ARG A 13 3.68 -10.28 8.34
N ARG A 14 3.06 -9.65 9.34
CA ARG A 14 2.13 -8.54 9.11
C ARG A 14 2.88 -7.30 8.65
N GLN A 15 4.06 -6.99 9.21
CA GLN A 15 4.94 -5.91 8.72
C GLN A 15 5.27 -6.09 7.24
N ARG A 16 5.68 -7.30 6.84
CA ARG A 16 5.98 -7.62 5.43
C ARG A 16 4.76 -7.45 4.52
N LEU A 17 3.59 -7.94 4.94
CA LEU A 17 2.37 -7.83 4.13
C LEU A 17 1.83 -6.40 4.04
N SER A 18 2.05 -5.60 5.09
CA SER A 18 1.64 -4.20 5.14
C SER A 18 2.65 -3.26 4.50
N SER A 19 3.77 -3.75 3.99
CA SER A 19 4.84 -2.93 3.43
C SER A 19 4.49 -2.34 2.07
N PHE A 20 5.22 -1.30 1.68
CA PHE A 20 5.10 -0.70 0.36
C PHE A 20 5.50 -1.68 -0.73
N GLU A 21 6.61 -2.41 -0.54
CA GLU A 21 7.16 -3.39 -1.48
C GLU A 21 6.14 -4.50 -1.77
N ASN A 22 5.46 -5.00 -0.74
CA ASN A 22 4.40 -5.99 -0.94
C ASN A 22 3.22 -5.41 -1.71
N SER A 23 2.81 -4.18 -1.41
CA SER A 23 1.75 -3.49 -2.16
C SER A 23 2.14 -3.26 -3.63
N TYR A 24 3.41 -2.96 -3.88
CA TYR A 24 3.97 -2.79 -5.23
C TYR A 24 4.03 -4.09 -6.01
N ALA A 25 4.46 -5.18 -5.38
CA ALA A 25 4.42 -6.52 -6.00
C ALA A 25 2.98 -6.91 -6.38
N VAL A 26 2.00 -6.63 -5.53
CA VAL A 26 0.57 -6.85 -5.82
C VAL A 26 0.10 -5.96 -6.98
N ALA A 27 0.52 -4.69 -7.02
CA ALA A 27 0.18 -3.76 -8.10
C ALA A 27 0.72 -4.25 -9.45
N LEU A 28 1.99 -4.65 -9.51
CA LEU A 28 2.60 -5.25 -10.70
C LEU A 28 1.86 -6.51 -11.15
N GLN A 29 1.56 -7.41 -10.22
CA GLN A 29 0.85 -8.65 -10.55
C GLN A 29 -0.54 -8.35 -11.14
N ARG A 30 -1.30 -7.44 -10.53
CA ARG A 30 -2.63 -7.06 -11.01
C ARG A 30 -2.58 -6.33 -12.37
N GLN A 31 -1.63 -5.42 -12.55
CA GLN A 31 -1.45 -4.74 -13.84
C GLN A 31 -1.14 -5.76 -14.94
N ARG A 32 -0.22 -6.71 -14.69
CA ARG A 32 0.11 -7.76 -15.68
C ARG A 32 -1.06 -8.67 -16.01
N GLN A 33 -1.92 -8.95 -15.03
CA GLN A 33 -3.08 -9.83 -15.21
C GLN A 33 -4.26 -9.15 -15.91
N THR A 34 -4.44 -7.84 -15.70
CA THR A 34 -5.67 -7.14 -16.13
C THR A 34 -5.42 -6.08 -17.20
N GLY A 35 -4.17 -5.66 -17.40
CA GLY A 35 -3.82 -4.48 -18.20
C GLY A 35 -4.24 -3.15 -17.59
N VAL A 36 -4.91 -3.16 -16.43
CA VAL A 36 -5.44 -1.95 -15.79
C VAL A 36 -4.39 -1.35 -14.86
N SER A 37 -4.17 -0.04 -14.98
CA SER A 37 -3.30 0.71 -14.09
C SER A 37 -3.68 0.53 -12.62
N GLN A 38 -2.67 0.43 -11.76
CA GLN A 38 -2.82 0.26 -10.33
C GLN A 38 -2.17 1.43 -9.59
N PHE A 39 -2.90 2.02 -8.67
CA PHE A 39 -2.45 3.06 -7.77
C PHE A 39 -2.12 2.46 -6.42
N ILE A 40 -1.00 2.88 -5.83
CA ILE A 40 -0.66 2.57 -4.44
C ILE A 40 -0.87 3.85 -3.64
N LEU A 41 -1.72 3.76 -2.62
CA LEU A 41 -2.11 4.86 -1.77
C LEU A 41 -1.49 4.69 -0.39
N ARG A 42 -1.06 5.78 0.24
CA ARG A 42 -0.76 5.82 1.67
C ARG A 42 -2.05 6.08 2.44
N THR A 43 -2.30 5.27 3.46
CA THR A 43 -3.48 5.41 4.31
C THR A 43 -3.09 5.94 5.69
N ALA A 44 -4.07 6.45 6.43
CA ALA A 44 -3.90 6.81 7.84
C ALA A 44 -4.02 5.61 8.79
N ASN A 45 -4.28 4.40 8.27
CA ASN A 45 -4.40 3.18 9.07
C ASN A 45 -3.02 2.53 9.26
N PRO A 46 -2.47 2.47 10.49
CA PRO A 46 -1.16 1.88 10.73
C PRO A 46 -1.10 0.37 10.46
N LEU A 47 -2.23 -0.34 10.45
CA LEU A 47 -2.30 -1.76 10.11
C LEU A 47 -2.32 -2.02 8.61
N GLN A 48 -2.64 -1.01 7.80
CA GLN A 48 -2.66 -1.05 6.34
C GLN A 48 -2.14 0.27 5.79
N PRO A 49 -0.86 0.61 6.04
CA PRO A 49 -0.31 1.91 5.68
C PRO A 49 -0.28 2.11 4.16
N PHE A 50 -0.26 1.02 3.38
CA PHE A 50 -0.34 1.04 1.93
C PHE A 50 -1.52 0.21 1.43
N ARG A 51 -2.18 0.70 0.37
CA ARG A 51 -3.28 0.02 -0.29
C ARG A 51 -3.17 0.16 -1.80
N THR A 52 -3.28 -0.96 -2.51
CA THR A 52 -3.34 -1.01 -3.97
C THR A 52 -4.79 -0.96 -4.46
N THR A 53 -5.07 -0.16 -5.49
CA THR A 53 -6.40 -0.01 -6.09
C THR A 53 -6.30 0.32 -7.58
N SER A 54 -7.23 -0.20 -8.39
CA SER A 54 -7.41 0.21 -9.78
C SER A 54 -8.36 1.39 -9.94
N ARG A 55 -9.06 1.78 -8.86
CA ARG A 55 -9.96 2.92 -8.87
C ARG A 55 -9.15 4.20 -8.90
N ALA A 56 -9.58 5.15 -9.73
CA ALA A 56 -9.04 6.50 -9.73
C ALA A 56 -9.10 7.07 -8.30
N PRO A 57 -7.97 7.53 -7.76
CA PRO A 57 -7.92 8.07 -6.41
C PRO A 57 -8.71 9.37 -6.30
N ARG A 58 -9.32 9.59 -5.13
CA ARG A 58 -10.00 10.84 -4.79
C ARG A 58 -8.96 11.93 -4.51
N ILE A 59 -9.36 13.20 -4.64
CA ILE A 59 -8.50 14.39 -4.44
C ILE A 59 -7.72 14.35 -3.11
N GLN A 60 -8.26 13.71 -2.08
CA GLN A 60 -7.66 13.63 -0.73
C GLN A 60 -6.82 12.37 -0.49
N GLU A 61 -6.70 11.46 -1.46
CA GLU A 61 -5.91 10.24 -1.32
C GLU A 61 -4.45 10.50 -1.73
N TYR A 62 -3.51 10.11 -0.87
CA TYR A 62 -2.08 10.31 -1.12
C TYR A 62 -1.51 9.16 -1.96
N ILE A 63 -1.31 9.40 -3.25
CA ILE A 63 -0.70 8.43 -4.17
C ILE A 63 0.80 8.41 -3.93
N VAL A 64 1.34 7.23 -3.65
CA VAL A 64 2.79 7.02 -3.50
C VAL A 64 3.42 6.40 -4.74
N ALA A 65 2.66 5.67 -5.54
CA ALA A 65 3.12 5.11 -6.80
C ALA A 65 1.95 4.82 -7.75
N LEU A 66 2.27 4.85 -9.05
CA LEU A 66 1.42 4.36 -10.14
C LEU A 66 2.18 3.25 -10.87
N VAL A 67 1.48 2.16 -11.17
CA VAL A 67 1.95 1.07 -12.02
C VAL A 67 1.02 0.99 -13.22
N ALA A 68 1.53 1.25 -14.42
CA ALA A 68 0.76 1.31 -15.66
C ALA A 68 1.29 0.32 -16.68
#